data_AF-A0A6G4HYG0-F1
#
_entry.id   AF-A0A6G4HYG0-F1
#
_cell.length_a   1.000
_cell.length_b   1.000
_cell.length_c   1.000
_cell.angle_alpha   90.00
_cell.angle_beta   90.00
_cell.angle_gamma   90.00
#
_symmetry.space_group_name_H-M   'P 1'
#
loop_
_entity.id
_entity.type
_entity.pdbx_description
1 polymer ?
#
loop_
_entity_poly.entity_id
_entity_poly.type
_entity_poly.pdbx_seq_one_letter_code
_entity_poly.pdbx_strand_id
1 'polypeptide(L)' 'MARIRKNISIDEDVFEKAQIKCEKMFSGNFSMYLTYLINKDTENIEIPKVNKSIKESEEAVDKEVKSEIDNILNL' A
#
# COMPACT_ATOMS: atom_id res chain seq x y z
N MET A 1 -7.07 10.78 2.98
CA MET A 1 -5.63 10.38 2.99
C MET A 1 -5.39 9.44 1.82
N ALA A 2 -4.33 9.66 1.05
CA ALA A 2 -3.95 8.73 -0.01
C ALA A 2 -3.50 7.39 0.61
N ARG A 3 -3.97 6.27 0.06
CA ARG A 3 -3.47 4.94 0.44
C ARG A 3 -2.17 4.68 -0.32
N ILE A 4 -1.15 4.21 0.38
CA ILE A 4 0.11 3.78 -0.23
C ILE A 4 0.15 2.25 -0.27
N ARG A 5 0.72 1.67 -1.34
CA ARG A 5 1.02 0.24 -1.42
C ARG A 5 2.50 0.04 -1.13
N LYS A 6 2.81 -0.93 -0.26
CA LYS A 6 4.18 -1.31 0.10
C LYS A 6 4.27 -2.84 0.15
N ASN A 7 5.40 -3.37 -0.31
CA ASN A 7 5.76 -4.77 -0.16
C ASN A 7 6.62 -4.92 1.09
N ILE A 8 6.47 -6.03 1.81
CA ILE A 8 7.22 -6.34 3.03
C ILE A 8 7.65 -7.81 3.01
N SER A 9 8.78 -8.08 3.64
CA SER A 9 9.24 -9.45 3.93
C SER A 9 8.83 -9.80 5.35
N ILE A 10 8.30 -11.00 5.55
CA ILE A 10 7.85 -11.52 6.85
C ILE A 10 8.28 -12.99 6.92
N ASP A 11 8.71 -13.43 8.09
CA ASP A 11 8.97 -14.85 8.35
C ASP A 11 7.68 -15.67 8.16
N GLU A 12 7.83 -16.86 7.58
CA GLU A 12 6.70 -17.71 7.19
C GLU A 12 5.83 -18.09 8.41
N ASP A 13 6.45 -18.47 9.52
CA ASP A 13 5.73 -18.86 10.74
C ASP A 13 4.96 -17.68 11.38
N VAL A 14 5.47 -16.46 11.23
CA VAL A 14 4.79 -15.23 11.66
C VAL A 14 3.61 -14.93 10.76
N PHE A 15 3.77 -15.08 9.45
CA PHE A 15 2.71 -14.89 8.47
C PHE A 15 1.54 -15.85 8.70
N GLU A 16 1.80 -17.15 8.91
CA GLU A 16 0.77 -18.14 9.19
C GLU A 16 -0.07 -17.80 10.43
N LYS A 17 0.59 -17.43 11.53
CA LYS A 17 -0.09 -17.02 12.77
C LYS A 17 -0.95 -15.78 12.55
N ALA A 18 -0.43 -14.81 11.81
CA ALA A 18 -1.14 -13.58 11.47
C ALA A 18 -2.36 -13.87 10.57
N GLN A 19 -2.25 -14.79 9.62
CA GLN A 19 -3.35 -15.20 8.74
C GLN A 19 -4.51 -15.81 9.53
N ILE A 20 -4.24 -16.70 10.49
CA ILE A 20 -5.28 -17.28 11.38
C ILE A 20 -6.03 -16.18 12.16
N LYS A 21 -5.31 -15.17 12.67
CA LYS A 21 -5.91 -14.04 13.40
C LYS A 21 -6.71 -13.14 12.47
N CYS A 22 -6.17 -12.87 11.29
CA CYS A 22 -6.79 -12.05 10.28
C CYS A 22 -8.11 -12.64 9.76
N GLU A 23 -8.17 -13.96 9.54
CA GLU A 23 -9.42 -14.65 9.17
C GLU A 23 -10.54 -14.41 10.19
N LYS A 24 -10.22 -14.47 11.49
CA LYS A 24 -11.20 -14.31 12.57
C LYS A 24 -11.68 -12.87 12.76
N MET A 25 -10.82 -11.89 12.50
CA MET A 25 -11.08 -10.49 12.86
C MET A 25 -11.47 -9.62 11.66
N PHE A 26 -10.99 -9.97 10.47
CA PHE A 26 -11.05 -9.13 9.26
C PHE A 26 -11.41 -9.94 8.00
N SER A 27 -12.00 -11.13 8.16
CA SER A 27 -12.42 -12.02 7.06
C SER A 27 -11.32 -12.27 6.03
N GLY A 28 -10.09 -12.48 6.52
CA GLY A 28 -8.92 -12.79 5.69
C GLY A 28 -8.22 -11.58 5.09
N ASN A 29 -8.67 -10.35 5.37
CA ASN A 29 -8.01 -9.15 4.88
C ASN A 29 -6.74 -8.80 5.67
N PHE A 30 -5.61 -9.31 5.19
CA PHE A 30 -4.30 -9.13 5.84
C PHE A 30 -3.88 -7.66 5.95
N SER A 31 -4.21 -6.84 4.95
CA SER A 31 -3.87 -5.41 4.95
C SER A 31 -4.59 -4.65 6.05
N MET A 32 -5.85 -4.99 6.31
CA MET A 32 -6.62 -4.43 7.43
C MET A 32 -6.06 -4.85 8.78
N TYR A 33 -5.69 -6.14 8.91
CA TYR A 33 -5.07 -6.65 10.13
C TYR A 33 -3.75 -5.93 10.44
N LEU A 34 -2.87 -5.78 9.45
CA LEU A 34 -1.61 -5.07 9.61
C LEU A 34 -1.83 -3.58 9.95
N THR A 35 -2.79 -2.93 9.29
CA THR A 35 -3.17 -1.54 9.59
C THR A 35 -3.65 -1.39 11.03
N TYR A 36 -4.49 -2.32 11.51
CA TYR A 36 -4.96 -2.35 12.89
C TYR A 36 -3.80 -2.49 13.89
N LEU A 37 -2.88 -3.43 13.65
CA LEU A 37 -1.74 -3.65 14.53
C LEU A 37 -0.84 -2.43 14.60
N ILE A 38 -0.50 -1.83 13.45
CA ILE A 38 0.32 -0.62 13.39
C ILE A 38 -0.38 0.51 14.15
N ASN A 39 -1.65 0.78 13.87
CA ASN A 39 -2.37 1.85 14.55
C ASN A 39 -2.37 1.67 16.07
N LYS A 40 -2.61 0.45 16.55
CA LYS A 40 -2.60 0.12 17.98
C LYS A 40 -1.22 0.30 18.62
N ASP A 41 -0.15 -0.07 17.91
CA ASP A 41 1.22 0.10 18.35
C ASP A 41 1.65 1.58 18.38
N THR A 42 1.13 2.37 17.43
CA THR A 42 1.50 3.77 17.23
C THR A 42 0.50 4.79 17.80
N GLU A 43 -0.44 4.39 18.66
CA GLU A 43 -1.51 5.29 19.16
C GLU A 43 -0.99 6.60 19.79
N ASN A 44 0.23 6.59 20.31
CA ASN A 44 0.85 7.73 20.98
C ASN A 44 1.92 8.45 20.13
N ILE A 45 2.00 8.17 18.83
CA ILE A 45 2.99 8.76 17.93
C ILE A 45 2.31 9.85 17.08
N GLU A 46 2.70 11.11 17.30
CA GLU A 46 2.24 12.21 16.47
C GLU A 46 3.03 12.28 15.16
N ILE A 47 2.33 12.30 14.03
CA ILE A 47 2.94 12.51 12.71
C ILE A 47 2.89 14.01 12.40
N PRO A 48 4.03 14.69 12.23
CA PRO A 48 4.04 16.09 11.81
C PRO A 48 3.36 16.21 10.45
N LYS A 49 2.26 16.98 10.38
CA LYS A 49 1.62 17.29 9.10
C LYS A 49 2.53 18.24 8.33
N VAL A 50 3.43 17.67 7.52
CA VAL A 50 4.14 18.47 6.51
C VAL A 50 3.07 18.94 5.53
N ASN A 51 2.70 20.22 5.59
CA ASN A 51 1.98 20.91 4.54
C ASN A 51 2.89 20.93 3.30
N LYS A 52 3.00 19.80 2.60
CA LYS A 52 3.56 19.77 1.24
C LYS A 52 2.51 20.43 0.35
N SER A 53 2.66 21.74 0.19
CA SER A 53 2.14 22.46 -0.95
C SER A 53 2.51 21.68 -2.22
N ILE A 54 1.47 21.42 -2.99
CA ILE A 54 1.50 20.80 -4.32
C ILE A 54 2.60 21.46 -5.15
N LYS A 55 3.66 20.69 -5.50
CA LYS A 55 4.54 20.95 -6.63
C LYS A 55 5.00 19.62 -7.23
N GLU A 56 4.30 19.25 -8.29
CA GLU A 56 4.83 18.70 -9.54
C GLU A 56 5.86 17.56 -9.47
N SER A 57 5.38 16.34 -9.68
CA SER A 57 6.08 15.33 -10.48
C SER A 57 5.08 14.29 -11.01
N GLU A 58 4.11 14.73 -11.82
CA GLU A 58 3.12 13.86 -12.48
C GLU A 58 3.39 13.63 -13.99
N GLU A 59 4.53 14.08 -14.56
CA GLU A 59 4.70 14.04 -16.03
C GLU A 59 5.67 13.00 -16.60
N ALA A 60 6.30 12.12 -15.81
CA ALA A 60 7.36 11.25 -16.33
C ALA A 60 6.97 9.79 -16.62
N VAL A 61 5.79 9.29 -16.21
CA VAL A 61 5.48 7.84 -16.33
C VAL A 61 4.37 7.52 -17.35
N ASP A 62 3.58 8.51 -17.78
CA ASP A 62 2.40 8.25 -18.63
C ASP A 62 2.67 8.30 -20.15
N LYS A 63 3.93 8.46 -20.58
CA LYS A 63 4.32 8.48 -22.01
C LYS A 63 4.79 7.13 -22.56
N GLU A 64 5.36 6.24 -21.75
CA GLU A 64 5.83 4.94 -22.25
C GLU A 64 4.66 3.98 -22.49
N VAL A 65 3.69 3.91 -21.57
CA VAL A 65 2.56 2.97 -21.67
C VAL A 65 1.61 3.30 -22.82
N LYS A 66 1.41 4.59 -23.16
CA LYS A 66 0.60 4.97 -24.33
C LYS A 66 1.25 4.56 -25.65
N SER A 67 2.58 4.59 -25.74
CA SER A 67 3.30 4.20 -26.95
C SER A 67 3.26 2.69 -27.23
N GLU A 68 3.11 1.87 -26.19
CA GLU A 68 3.01 0.42 -26.34
C GLU A 68 1.61 -0.03 -26.74
N ILE A 69 0.55 0.64 -26.25
CA ILE A 69 -0.83 0.33 -26.62
C ILE A 69 -1.11 0.69 -28.08
N ASP A 70 -0.57 1.80 -28.59
CA ASP A 70 -0.76 2.22 -29.98
C ASP A 70 -0.08 1.27 -30.99
N ASN A 71 0.96 0.53 -30.59
CA ASN A 71 1.60 -0.49 -31.43
C ASN A 71 0.82 -1.83 -31.46
N ILE A 72 0.01 -2.11 -30.45
CA ILE A 72 -0.81 -3.35 -30.39
C ILE A 72 -2.10 -3.18 -31.21
N LEU A 73 -2.67 -1.97 -31.27
CA LEU A 73 -3.93 -1.74 -31.97
C LEU A 73 -3.82 -1.49 -33.48
N ASN A 74 -2.61 -1.33 -34.02
CA ASN A 74 -2.36 -1.06 -35.45
C ASN A 74 -1.73 -2.24 -36.22
N LEU A 75 -1.90 -3.47 -35.73
CA LEU A 75 -1.60 -4.72 -36.45
C LEU A 75 -2.86 -5.36 -37.02
#